data_AF-A0A6G3TBB2-F1
#
_entry.id   AF-A0A6G3TBB2-F1
#
_cell.length_a   1.000
_cell.length_b   1.000
_cell.length_c   1.000
_cell.angle_alpha   90.00
_cell.angle_beta   90.00
_cell.angle_gamma   90.00
#
_symmetry.space_group_name_H-M   'P 1'
#
loop_
_entity.id
_entity.type
_entity.pdbx_description
1 polymer ?
#
loop_
_entity_poly.entity_id
_entity_poly.type
_entity_poly.pdbx_seq_one_letter_code
_entity_poly.pdbx_strand_id
1 'polypeptide(L)' 'RHPYSRGLLDALPDRGFTPIPGLPPELGALPGGCAFAARCDRATDACAALPPLRHAVACHHPHAALTEAADRA' A
#
# COMPACT_ATOMS: atom_id res chain seq x y z
N ARG A 1 -6.41 2.35 5.04
CA ARG A 1 -6.20 1.36 3.96
C ARG A 1 -4.77 1.48 3.43
N HIS A 2 -4.09 0.38 3.12
CA HIS A 2 -2.69 0.42 2.64
C HIS A 2 -2.59 0.91 1.18
N PRO A 3 -1.60 1.74 0.79
CA PRO A 3 -1.41 2.21 -0.59
C PRO A 3 -1.31 1.07 -1.63
N TYR A 4 -0.61 -0.02 -1.32
CA TYR A 4 -0.59 -1.23 -2.16
C TYR A 4 -2.01 -1.74 -2.51
N SER A 5 -2.88 -1.90 -1.50
CA SER A 5 -4.25 -2.35 -1.74
C SER A 5 -5.07 -1.35 -2.56
N ARG A 6 -4.78 -0.05 -2.44
CA ARG A 6 -5.40 0.97 -3.28
C ARG A 6 -4.92 0.85 -4.74
N GLY A 7 -3.61 0.74 -4.96
CA GLY A 7 -3.03 0.55 -6.28
C GLY A 7 -3.53 -0.72 -6.98
N LEU A 8 -3.74 -1.82 -6.24
CA LEU A 8 -4.36 -3.03 -6.82
C LEU A 8 -5.78 -2.80 -7.32
N LEU A 9 -6.57 -1.99 -6.58
CA LEU A 9 -7.93 -1.64 -7.02
C LEU A 9 -7.89 -0.73 -8.24
N ASP A 10 -7.00 0.27 -8.24
CA ASP A 10 -6.88 1.22 -9.36
C ASP A 10 -6.31 0.56 -10.63
N ALA A 11 -5.60 -0.56 -10.50
CA ALA A 11 -5.13 -1.39 -11.61
C ALA A 11 -6.22 -2.27 -12.25
N LEU A 12 -7.43 -2.32 -11.69
CA LEU A 12 -8.52 -3.09 -12.29
C LEU A 12 -8.98 -2.44 -13.61
N PRO A 13 -9.40 -3.23 -14.61
CA PRO A 13 -9.85 -2.70 -15.90
C PRO A 13 -11.03 -1.72 -15.81
N ASP A 14 -11.93 -1.94 -14.86
CA ASP A 14 -13.10 -1.08 -14.59
C ASP A 14 -12.74 0.23 -13.85
N ARG A 15 -11.48 0.40 -13.43
CA ARG A 15 -11.00 1.57 -12.68
C ARG A 15 -9.95 2.40 -13.41
N GLY A 16 -9.89 2.26 -14.73
CA GLY A 16 -8.93 2.99 -15.57
C GLY A 16 -7.58 2.30 -15.72
N PHE A 17 -7.45 1.07 -15.20
CA PHE A 17 -6.31 0.18 -15.46
C PHE A 17 -4.96 0.85 -15.20
N THR A 18 -4.84 1.57 -14.08
CA THR A 18 -3.60 2.28 -13.70
C THR A 18 -2.67 1.29 -12.99
N PRO A 19 -1.60 0.78 -13.65
CA PRO A 19 -0.75 -0.23 -13.04
C PRO A 19 0.10 0.37 -11.92
N ILE A 20 0.43 -0.45 -10.93
CA ILE A 20 1.49 -0.13 -9.98
C ILE A 20 2.83 -0.21 -10.73
N PRO A 21 3.64 0.85 -10.76
CA PRO A 21 4.91 0.84 -11.48
C PRO A 21 5.95 -0.06 -10.79
N GLY A 22 6.90 -0.56 -11.59
CA GLY A 22 8.01 -1.37 -11.10
C GLY A 22 7.64 -2.81 -10.76
N LEU A 23 8.61 -3.53 -10.17
CA LEU A 23 8.50 -4.94 -9.85
C LEU A 23 8.53 -5.17 -8.32
N PRO A 24 7.84 -6.21 -7.82
CA PRO A 24 8.06 -6.67 -6.45
C PRO A 24 9.54 -6.98 -6.18
N PRO A 25 10.01 -6.78 -4.94
CA PRO A 25 11.33 -7.28 -4.57
C PRO A 25 11.36 -8.81 -4.67
N GLU A 26 12.53 -9.35 -4.92
CA GLU A 26 12.76 -10.79 -4.85
C GLU A 26 12.51 -11.30 -3.42
N LEU A 27 11.88 -12.46 -3.30
CA LEU A 27 11.51 -13.03 -1.99
C LEU A 27 12.72 -13.29 -1.09
N GLY A 28 13.90 -13.57 -1.67
CA GLY A 28 15.16 -13.74 -0.94
C GLY A 28 15.91 -12.45 -0.60
N ALA A 29 15.41 -11.29 -1.08
CA ALA A 29 16.06 -9.99 -0.93
C ALA A 29 15.05 -8.91 -0.48
N LEU A 30 14.21 -9.26 0.50
CA LEU A 30 13.27 -8.31 1.08
C LEU A 30 14.01 -7.21 1.86
N PRO A 31 13.57 -5.94 1.77
CA PRO A 31 14.15 -4.87 2.56
C PRO A 31 13.82 -5.07 4.05
N GLY A 32 14.64 -4.50 4.94
CA GLY A 32 14.37 -4.50 6.38
C GLY A 32 13.13 -3.66 6.80
N GLY A 33 12.62 -2.84 5.88
CA GLY A 33 11.44 -2.00 6.07
C GLY A 33 10.25 -2.43 5.22
N CYS A 34 9.48 -1.45 4.75
CA CYS A 34 8.32 -1.69 3.91
C CYS A 34 8.73 -2.27 2.53
N ALA A 35 8.32 -3.50 2.24
CA ALA A 35 8.54 -4.16 0.93
C ALA A 35 7.86 -3.45 -0.27
N PHE A 36 6.97 -2.50 0.00
CA PHE A 36 6.30 -1.70 -1.02
C PHE A 36 6.93 -0.31 -1.23
N ALA A 37 7.89 0.11 -0.40
CA ALA A 37 8.41 1.49 -0.39
C ALA A 37 8.91 1.94 -1.77
N ALA A 38 9.67 1.11 -2.48
CA ALA A 38 10.22 1.45 -3.80
C ALA A 38 9.18 1.69 -4.90
N ARG A 39 7.91 1.29 -4.68
CA ARG A 39 6.79 1.42 -5.62
C ARG A 39 5.64 2.26 -5.06
N CYS A 40 5.79 2.78 -3.85
CA CYS A 40 4.75 3.54 -3.17
C CYS A 40 4.93 5.04 -3.44
N ASP A 41 3.90 5.65 -4.01
CA ASP A 41 3.77 7.09 -4.23
C ASP A 41 3.78 7.94 -2.94
N ARG A 42 3.57 7.30 -1.79
CA ARG A 42 3.53 7.91 -0.46
C ARG A 42 4.74 7.52 0.41
N ALA A 43 5.78 6.93 -0.17
CA ALA A 43 6.97 6.53 0.58
C ALA A 43 7.73 7.74 1.14
N THR A 44 8.29 7.56 2.33
CA THR A 44 9.23 8.50 2.98
C THR A 44 10.34 7.70 3.65
N ASP A 45 11.38 8.35 4.15
CA ASP A 45 12.50 7.69 4.86
C ASP A 45 12.05 6.83 6.05
N ALA A 46 10.95 7.18 6.72
CA ALA A 46 10.36 6.37 7.79
C ALA A 46 10.02 4.93 7.34
N CYS A 47 9.74 4.71 6.04
CA CYS A 47 9.42 3.40 5.48
C CYS A 47 10.62 2.44 5.43
N ALA A 48 11.83 2.91 5.72
CA ALA A 48 13.00 2.06 5.93
C ALA A 48 12.86 1.15 7.16
N ALA A 49 11.92 1.45 8.06
CA ALA A 49 11.51 0.60 9.17
C ALA A 49 10.00 0.29 9.11
N LEU A 50 9.60 -0.85 9.66
CA LEU A 50 8.19 -1.22 9.76
C LEU A 50 7.49 -0.44 10.90
N PRO A 51 6.31 0.17 10.64
CA PRO A 51 5.50 0.78 11.69
C PRO A 51 4.80 -0.30 12.55
N PRO A 52 4.31 0.06 13.75
CA PRO A 52 3.41 -0.82 14.49
C PRO A 52 2.12 -1.07 13.70
N LEU A 53 1.54 -2.25 13.89
CA LEU A 53 0.24 -2.59 13.33
C LEU A 53 -0.87 -1.74 13.99
N ARG A 54 -1.65 -1.01 13.19
CA ARG A 54 -2.82 -0.25 13.66
C ARG A 54 -4.01 -0.52 12.75
N HIS A 55 -5.16 -0.88 13.32
CA HIS A 55 -6.37 -1.20 12.56
C HIS A 55 -6.12 -2.15 11.37
N ALA A 56 -5.39 -3.24 11.64
CA ALA A 56 -4.97 -4.24 10.64
C ALA A 56 -4.09 -3.70 9.47
N VAL A 57 -3.47 -2.53 9.63
CA VAL A 57 -2.55 -1.95 8.65
C VAL A 57 -1.23 -1.55 9.32
N ALA A 58 -0.12 -2.09 8.82
CA ALA A 58 1.23 -1.70 9.19
C ALA A 58 1.79 -0.77 8.09
N CYS A 59 1.34 0.49 8.06
CA CYS A 59 1.77 1.51 7.10
C CYS A 59 2.00 2.83 7.84
N HIS A 60 3.09 3.54 7.52
CA HIS A 60 3.33 4.89 8.05
C HIS A 60 2.37 5.91 7.43
N HIS A 61 1.95 5.68 6.18
CA HIS A 61 1.16 6.61 5.38
C HIS A 61 -0.12 5.99 4.83
N PRO A 62 -0.98 5.37 5.67
CA PRO A 62 -2.21 4.75 5.20
C PRO A 62 -3.11 5.82 4.57
N HIS A 63 -3.88 5.44 3.55
CA HIS A 63 -5.03 6.25 3.16
C HIS A 63 -6.04 6.24 4.30
N ALA A 64 -6.65 7.40 4.57
CA ALA A 64 -7.84 7.49 5.39
C ALA A 64 -8.84 6.43 4.89
N ALA A 65 -9.44 5.69 5.82
CA ALA A 65 -10.44 4.70 5.45
C ALA A 65 -11.55 5.41 4.67
N LEU A 66 -11.95 4.85 3.52
CA LEU A 66 -13.19 5.20 2.81
C LEU A 66 -14.35 4.83 3.73
N THR A 67 -14.63 5.66 4.73
CA THR A 67 -15.55 5.41 5.84
C THR A 67 -16.98 5.76 5.46
N GLU A 68 -17.44 5.35 4.27
CA GLU A 68 -18.83 5.61 3.86
C GLU A 68 -19.52 4.47 3.08
N ALA A 69 -18.79 3.44 2.62
CA ALA A 69 -19.39 2.38 1.80
C ALA A 69 -19.59 1.03 2.54
N ALA A 70 -19.03 0.85 3.74
CA ALA A 70 -19.09 -0.42 4.47
C ALA A 70 -20.09 -0.42 5.63
N ASP A 71 -20.60 0.74 6.05
CA ASP A 71 -21.61 0.88 7.12
C ASP A 71 -23.05 1.02 6.57
N ARG A 72 -23.25 0.65 5.29
CA ARG A 72 -24.56 0.49 4.65
C ARG A 72 -24.61 -0.87 3.95
N ALA A 73 -24.66 -1.93 4.74
CA ALA A 73 -25.10 -3.27 4.35
C ALA A 73 -25.66 -3.98 5.58
#